data_AF-A0A2X2C159-F1
#
_entry.id   AF-A0A2X2C159-F1
#
_cell.length_a   1.000
_cell.length_b   1.000
_cell.length_c   1.000
_cell.angle_alpha   90.00
_cell.angle_beta   90.00
_cell.angle_gamma   90.00
#
_symmetry.space_group_name_H-M   'P 1'
#
loop_
_entity.id
_entity.type
_entity.pdbx_description
1 polymer ?
#
loop_
_entity_poly.entity_id
_entity_poly.type
_entity_poly.pdbx_seq_one_letter_code
_entity_poly.pdbx_strand_id
1 'polypeptide(L)'
;MGKGGGGGSTPRLLDDNLKNKQFLNVIDLVSEGPIEGPVGGMSGFLLNGTPVVDEDGNPNIHGVEVQWRAGTQTQEPLEDFSFVEKEIPVNVEVKKSTPILRTISDQETDRVRFTLGVSALVSQDDKGNQDNATVEMLIEVNDGSGWVHAEKVTIGPG
;
A
#
# COMPACT_ATOMS: atom_id res chain seq x y z
N MET A 1 -39.32 31.86 -37.35
CA MET A 1 -38.16 32.44 -36.61
C MET A 1 -37.57 31.33 -35.75
N GLY A 2 -36.41 30.80 -36.16
CA GLY A 2 -35.77 29.64 -35.54
C GLY A 2 -35.18 30.00 -34.18
N LYS A 3 -35.53 29.21 -33.16
CA LYS A 3 -35.04 29.35 -31.79
C LYS A 3 -33.56 28.93 -31.76
N GLY A 4 -32.71 29.81 -31.23
CA GLY A 4 -31.25 29.68 -31.23
C GLY A 4 -30.77 28.36 -30.62
N GLY A 5 -29.81 27.74 -31.30
CA GLY A 5 -29.10 26.56 -30.82
C GLY A 5 -28.29 26.91 -29.59
N GLY A 6 -28.68 26.34 -28.44
CA GLY A 6 -27.85 26.31 -27.26
C GLY A 6 -26.68 25.36 -27.51
N GLY A 7 -25.48 25.91 -27.62
CA GLY A 7 -24.25 25.12 -27.63
C GLY A 7 -24.12 24.37 -26.32
N GLY A 8 -24.38 23.06 -26.34
CA GLY A 8 -24.06 22.19 -25.22
C GLY A 8 -22.54 21.99 -25.16
N SER A 9 -21.91 22.46 -24.09
CA SER A 9 -20.52 22.11 -23.79
C SER A 9 -20.47 20.65 -23.35
N THR A 10 -19.66 19.83 -24.00
CA THR A 10 -19.35 18.48 -23.52
C THR A 10 -18.54 18.59 -22.22
N PRO A 11 -19.00 18.01 -21.10
CA PRO A 11 -18.25 18.04 -19.85
C PRO A 11 -16.90 17.35 -20.01
N ARG A 12 -15.85 17.94 -19.43
CA ARG A 12 -14.52 17.33 -19.39
C ARG A 12 -14.48 16.25 -18.32
N LEU A 13 -14.01 15.06 -18.69
CA LEU A 13 -13.74 13.94 -17.78
C LEU A 13 -12.24 13.84 -17.49
N LEU A 14 -11.89 13.29 -16.34
CA LEU A 14 -10.51 13.00 -15.95
C LEU A 14 -10.16 11.54 -16.24
N ASP A 15 -8.89 11.29 -16.55
CA ASP A 15 -8.36 9.94 -16.68
C ASP A 15 -8.19 9.30 -15.30
N ASP A 16 -8.35 7.98 -15.24
CA ASP A 16 -8.16 7.22 -14.01
C ASP A 16 -6.71 7.33 -13.49
N ASN A 17 -6.56 7.71 -12.23
CA ASN A 17 -5.29 7.91 -11.56
C ASN A 17 -5.16 7.11 -10.26
N LEU A 18 -6.03 6.11 -10.04
CA LEU A 18 -5.98 5.26 -8.85
C LEU A 18 -4.63 4.53 -8.75
N LYS A 19 -3.86 4.88 -7.72
CA LYS A 19 -2.60 4.21 -7.36
C LYS A 19 -2.83 3.38 -6.10
N ASN A 20 -2.51 2.09 -6.17
CA ASN A 20 -2.48 1.19 -5.03
C ASN A 20 -1.02 0.79 -4.75
N LYS A 21 -0.61 0.74 -3.47
CA LYS A 21 0.68 0.22 -3.04
C LYS A 21 0.43 -0.85 -1.98
N GLN A 22 0.71 -2.10 -2.31
CA GLN A 22 0.60 -3.24 -1.42
C GLN A 22 1.97 -3.89 -1.24
N PHE A 23 2.23 -4.39 -0.05
CA PHE A 23 3.43 -5.15 0.27
C PHE A 23 3.03 -6.62 0.40
N LEU A 24 3.84 -7.52 -0.16
CA LEU A 24 3.63 -8.96 -0.14
C LEU A 24 4.87 -9.61 0.47
N ASN A 25 4.65 -10.46 1.48
CA ASN A 25 5.69 -11.30 2.06
C ASN A 25 5.43 -12.75 1.63
N VAL A 26 6.45 -13.43 1.09
CA VAL A 26 6.36 -14.82 0.62
C VAL A 26 7.50 -15.63 1.23
N ILE A 27 7.21 -16.87 1.66
CA ILE A 27 8.21 -17.85 2.05
C ILE A 27 8.13 -19.03 1.08
N ASP A 28 9.24 -19.31 0.40
CA ASP A 28 9.40 -20.50 -0.44
C ASP A 28 10.33 -21.51 0.24
N LEU A 29 9.86 -22.76 0.36
CA LEU A 29 10.68 -23.88 0.83
C LEU A 29 11.27 -24.60 -0.38
N VAL A 30 12.59 -24.45 -0.58
CA VAL A 30 13.28 -24.91 -1.78
C VAL A 30 13.93 -26.30 -1.59
N SER A 31 14.44 -26.60 -0.40
CA SER A 31 15.18 -27.83 -0.10
C SER A 31 14.94 -28.28 1.34
N GLU A 32 15.04 -29.58 1.59
CA GLU A 32 15.02 -30.18 2.94
C GLU A 32 16.42 -30.23 3.58
N GLY A 33 17.48 -30.15 2.77
CA GLY A 33 18.87 -30.24 3.22
C GLY A 33 19.73 -29.04 2.82
N PRO A 34 20.97 -28.96 3.34
CA PRO A 34 21.86 -27.84 3.11
C PRO A 34 22.15 -27.60 1.62
N ILE A 35 22.00 -26.36 1.19
CA ILE A 35 22.34 -25.90 -0.16
C ILE A 35 23.08 -24.57 -0.12
N GLU A 36 23.96 -24.34 -1.10
CA GLU A 36 24.79 -23.13 -1.21
C GLU A 36 23.98 -21.85 -1.43
N GLY A 37 22.74 -21.97 -1.89
CA GLY A 37 21.84 -20.85 -2.13
C GLY A 37 21.78 -20.39 -3.59
N PRO A 38 21.12 -19.25 -3.84
CA PRO A 38 20.91 -18.71 -5.17
C PRO A 38 22.22 -18.26 -5.80
N VAL A 39 22.41 -18.62 -7.07
CA VAL A 39 23.58 -18.21 -7.85
C VAL A 39 23.53 -16.70 -8.08
N GLY A 40 24.61 -15.99 -7.76
CA GLY A 40 24.68 -14.53 -7.94
C GLY A 40 24.06 -13.70 -6.80
N GLY A 41 23.67 -14.33 -5.69
CA GLY A 41 23.08 -13.60 -4.56
C GLY A 41 21.73 -12.98 -4.94
N MET A 42 21.60 -11.66 -4.83
CA MET A 42 20.33 -10.96 -5.10
C MET A 42 19.90 -11.05 -6.57
N SER A 43 20.83 -11.20 -7.52
CA SER A 43 20.50 -11.35 -8.95
C SER A 43 19.94 -12.74 -9.28
N GLY A 44 20.15 -13.71 -8.39
CA GLY A 44 19.56 -15.05 -8.46
C GLY A 44 18.08 -15.10 -8.08
N PHE A 45 17.52 -14.02 -7.51
CA PHE A 45 16.09 -13.91 -7.25
C PHE A 45 15.40 -13.22 -8.41
N LEU A 46 14.44 -13.92 -9.02
CA LEU A 46 13.72 -13.44 -10.20
C LEU A 46 12.23 -13.31 -9.88
N LEU A 47 11.65 -12.16 -10.22
CA LEU A 47 10.20 -11.96 -10.21
C LEU A 47 9.70 -12.01 -11.65
N ASN A 48 8.88 -13.01 -11.96
CA ASN A 48 8.37 -13.27 -13.31
C ASN A 48 9.49 -13.30 -14.37
N GLY A 49 10.61 -13.96 -14.06
CA GLY A 49 11.77 -14.07 -14.94
C GLY A 49 12.67 -12.83 -15.00
N THR A 50 12.36 -11.76 -14.26
CA THR A 50 13.19 -10.55 -14.19
C THR A 50 14.04 -10.58 -12.90
N PRO A 51 15.38 -10.55 -12.99
CA PRO A 51 16.25 -10.45 -11.82
C PRO A 51 15.94 -9.20 -11.00
N VAL A 52 15.92 -9.32 -9.67
CA VAL A 52 15.63 -8.19 -8.76
C VAL A 52 16.67 -7.08 -8.90
N VAL A 53 17.94 -7.45 -9.06
CA VAL A 53 19.07 -6.55 -9.36
C VAL A 53 19.75 -6.94 -10.67
N ASP A 54 20.38 -5.97 -11.33
CA ASP A 54 21.24 -6.20 -12.49
C ASP A 54 22.61 -6.80 -12.10
N GLU A 55 23.47 -7.03 -13.10
CA GLU A 55 24.82 -7.59 -12.90
C GLU A 55 25.75 -6.67 -12.09
N ASP A 56 25.49 -5.37 -12.12
CA ASP A 56 26.24 -4.34 -11.39
C ASP A 56 25.67 -4.11 -9.96
N GLY A 57 24.58 -4.80 -9.60
CA GLY A 57 23.90 -4.72 -8.32
C GLY A 57 22.86 -3.59 -8.20
N ASN A 58 22.53 -2.89 -9.29
CA ASN A 58 21.46 -1.89 -9.27
C ASN A 58 20.08 -2.56 -9.30
N PRO A 59 19.09 -2.04 -8.56
CA PRO A 59 17.75 -2.62 -8.52
C PRO A 59 16.99 -2.41 -9.83
N ASN A 60 16.58 -3.52 -10.47
CA ASN A 60 15.57 -3.51 -11.54
C ASN A 60 14.16 -3.41 -10.95
N ILE A 61 13.97 -3.95 -9.75
CA ILE A 61 12.69 -3.94 -9.03
C ILE A 61 12.94 -3.33 -7.65
N HIS A 62 12.35 -2.16 -7.41
CA HIS A 62 12.53 -1.44 -6.15
C HIS A 62 11.64 -1.98 -5.03
N GLY A 63 12.16 -1.93 -3.81
CA GLY A 63 11.41 -2.31 -2.61
C GLY A 63 11.31 -3.82 -2.37
N VAL A 64 12.17 -4.61 -3.01
CA VAL A 64 12.29 -6.04 -2.74
C VAL A 64 13.40 -6.26 -1.72
N GLU A 65 13.06 -6.96 -0.65
CA GLU A 65 13.98 -7.45 0.35
C GLU A 65 13.90 -8.98 0.39
N VAL A 66 15.05 -9.64 0.54
CA VAL A 66 15.12 -11.10 0.50
C VAL A 66 15.95 -11.61 1.66
N GLN A 67 15.38 -12.56 2.40
CA GLN A 67 16.08 -13.35 3.39
C GLN A 67 16.22 -14.78 2.88
N TRP A 68 17.44 -15.31 2.93
CA TRP A 68 17.75 -16.67 2.52
C TRP A 68 18.26 -17.50 3.70
N ARG A 69 17.96 -18.80 3.70
CA ARG A 69 18.50 -19.77 4.66
C ARG A 69 19.01 -21.00 3.91
N ALA A 70 20.21 -21.44 4.24
CA ALA A 70 20.87 -22.56 3.57
C ALA A 70 20.25 -23.92 3.88
N GLY A 71 19.37 -24.04 4.89
CA GLY A 71 18.78 -25.32 5.29
C GLY A 71 19.71 -26.17 6.15
N THR A 72 20.65 -25.55 6.86
CA THR A 72 21.52 -26.24 7.83
C THR A 72 20.75 -26.64 9.07
N GLN A 73 21.18 -27.72 9.74
CA GLN A 73 20.52 -28.22 10.96
C GLN A 73 20.41 -27.16 12.06
N THR A 74 21.43 -26.30 12.17
CA THR A 74 21.38 -25.08 12.99
C THR A 74 21.30 -23.88 12.07
N GLN A 75 20.26 -23.07 12.21
CA GLN A 75 20.06 -21.83 11.48
C GLN A 75 19.19 -20.86 12.27
N GLU A 76 19.39 -19.57 12.07
CA GLU A 76 18.58 -18.53 12.70
C GLU A 76 17.17 -18.48 12.09
N PRO A 77 16.14 -18.15 12.89
CA PRO A 77 14.80 -17.90 12.39
C PRO A 77 14.78 -16.84 11.27
N LEU A 78 13.78 -16.88 10.40
CA LEU A 78 13.51 -15.78 9.47
C LEU A 78 13.00 -14.56 10.26
N GLU A 79 13.60 -13.41 10.02
CA GLU A 79 13.19 -12.14 10.62
C GLU A 79 11.94 -11.63 9.89
N ASP A 80 11.11 -10.83 10.55
CA ASP A 80 9.93 -10.17 9.96
C ASP A 80 8.80 -11.07 9.40
N PHE A 81 8.89 -12.38 9.60
CA PHE A 81 7.84 -13.35 9.25
C PHE A 81 6.98 -13.81 10.44
N SER A 82 7.39 -13.51 11.67
CA SER A 82 6.59 -13.81 12.87
C SER A 82 5.56 -12.71 13.08
N PHE A 83 4.39 -12.82 12.45
CA PHE A 83 3.26 -11.98 12.79
C PHE A 83 1.99 -12.81 12.98
N VAL A 84 1.38 -12.65 14.16
CA VAL A 84 -0.03 -13.02 14.33
C VAL A 84 -0.84 -11.83 13.84
N GLU A 85 -1.32 -11.92 12.61
CA GLU A 85 -2.17 -10.88 12.05
C GLU A 85 -3.64 -11.16 12.36
N LYS A 86 -4.33 -10.15 12.89
CA LYS A 86 -5.77 -10.16 13.10
C LYS A 86 -6.39 -9.04 12.28
N GLU A 87 -6.98 -9.42 11.15
CA GLU A 87 -7.74 -8.48 10.32
C GLU A 87 -9.12 -8.23 10.94
N ILE A 88 -9.46 -6.95 11.14
CA ILE A 88 -10.78 -6.54 11.61
C ILE A 88 -11.39 -5.62 10.55
N PRO A 89 -12.40 -6.06 9.80
CA PRO A 89 -13.05 -5.22 8.82
C PRO A 89 -13.75 -4.05 9.51
N VAL A 90 -13.45 -2.83 9.07
CA VAL A 90 -14.06 -1.61 9.60
C VAL A 90 -15.29 -1.22 8.78
N ASN A 91 -15.22 -1.31 7.44
CA ASN A 91 -16.33 -1.06 6.49
C ASN A 91 -17.13 0.23 6.77
N VAL A 92 -16.46 1.28 7.25
CA VAL A 92 -17.09 2.59 7.53
C VAL A 92 -16.42 3.65 6.66
N GLU A 93 -17.25 4.51 6.08
CA GLU A 93 -16.82 5.67 5.32
C GLU A 93 -16.27 6.76 6.25
N VAL A 94 -15.01 7.17 6.04
CA VAL A 94 -14.44 8.33 6.71
C VAL A 94 -14.91 9.59 6.00
N LYS A 95 -15.46 10.56 6.74
CA LYS A 95 -15.86 11.87 6.19
C LYS A 95 -15.02 12.98 6.78
N LYS A 96 -14.81 14.06 6.03
CA LYS A 96 -14.07 15.24 6.50
C LYS A 96 -14.58 15.80 7.83
N SER A 97 -15.89 15.76 8.05
CA SER A 97 -16.54 16.22 9.28
C SER A 97 -16.57 15.19 10.40
N THR A 98 -16.27 13.93 10.11
CA THR A 98 -16.55 12.80 11.00
C THR A 98 -15.39 11.81 10.95
N PRO A 99 -14.39 11.97 11.84
CA PRO A 99 -13.29 11.02 11.95
C PRO A 99 -13.78 9.68 12.49
N ILE A 100 -13.01 8.62 12.23
CA ILE A 100 -13.26 7.29 12.79
C ILE A 100 -12.28 7.04 13.92
N LEU A 101 -12.81 6.67 15.07
CA LEU A 101 -12.02 6.24 16.23
C LEU A 101 -12.09 4.71 16.37
N ARG A 102 -10.94 4.05 16.48
CA ARG A 102 -10.84 2.60 16.73
C ARG A 102 -9.93 2.33 17.91
N THR A 103 -10.43 1.53 18.85
CA THR A 103 -9.64 1.00 19.96
C THR A 103 -9.05 -0.35 19.58
N ILE A 104 -7.76 -0.52 19.86
CA ILE A 104 -7.07 -1.80 19.74
C ILE A 104 -7.04 -2.40 21.14
N SER A 105 -7.71 -3.53 21.31
CA SER A 105 -7.88 -4.17 22.63
C SER A 105 -6.84 -5.25 22.91
N ASP A 106 -6.09 -5.67 21.89
CA ASP A 106 -5.10 -6.72 22.01
C ASP A 106 -3.77 -6.11 22.51
N GLN A 107 -3.35 -6.55 23.69
CA GLN A 107 -2.19 -6.00 24.40
C GLN A 107 -0.86 -6.43 23.79
N GLU A 108 -0.85 -7.50 22.98
CA GLU A 108 0.35 -7.99 22.30
C GLU A 108 0.56 -7.31 20.93
N THR A 109 -0.28 -6.32 20.57
CA THR A 109 -0.14 -5.61 19.30
C THR A 109 1.05 -4.65 19.34
N ASP A 110 2.05 -4.89 18.50
CA ASP A 110 3.20 -4.00 18.29
C ASP A 110 3.10 -3.17 17.00
N ARG A 111 2.27 -3.61 16.04
CA ARG A 111 2.10 -2.98 14.73
C ARG A 111 0.65 -2.98 14.27
N VAL A 112 0.25 -1.87 13.64
CA VAL A 112 -1.08 -1.70 13.05
C VAL A 112 -0.95 -1.43 11.56
N ARG A 113 -1.63 -2.24 10.75
CA ARG A 113 -1.81 -1.99 9.32
C ARG A 113 -3.27 -1.63 9.08
N PHE A 114 -3.50 -0.53 8.38
CA PHE A 114 -4.84 -0.17 7.90
C PHE A 114 -4.81 -0.04 6.38
N THR A 115 -5.89 -0.50 5.75
CA THR A 115 -6.15 -0.30 4.33
C THR A 115 -7.21 0.78 4.22
N LEU A 116 -6.89 1.84 3.49
CA LEU A 116 -7.79 2.96 3.23
C LEU A 116 -8.07 3.01 1.74
N GLY A 117 -9.33 3.27 1.39
CA GLY A 117 -9.76 3.45 0.01
C GLY A 117 -10.57 4.74 -0.09
N VAL A 118 -10.39 5.45 -1.21
CA VAL A 118 -11.23 6.59 -1.58
C VAL A 118 -12.08 6.16 -2.76
N SER A 119 -13.39 6.40 -2.71
CA SER A 119 -14.32 5.99 -3.77
C SER A 119 -14.14 6.79 -5.07
N ALA A 120 -13.77 8.06 -4.95
CA ALA A 120 -13.47 8.92 -6.09
C ALA A 120 -12.55 10.09 -5.69
N LEU A 121 -11.64 10.49 -6.58
CA LEU A 121 -10.76 11.66 -6.44
C LEU A 121 -11.14 12.73 -7.47
N VAL A 122 -12.44 13.00 -7.57
CA VAL A 122 -13.02 13.93 -8.54
C VAL A 122 -13.99 14.86 -7.83
N SER A 123 -13.89 16.15 -8.10
CA SER A 123 -14.94 17.14 -7.80
C SER A 123 -15.67 17.54 -9.09
N GLN A 124 -16.96 17.80 -8.99
CA GLN A 124 -17.77 18.22 -10.13
C GLN A 124 -18.37 19.61 -9.89
N ASP A 125 -18.29 20.49 -10.88
CA ASP A 125 -18.95 21.80 -10.85
C ASP A 125 -20.44 21.72 -11.23
N ASP A 126 -21.18 22.81 -11.05
CA ASP A 126 -22.61 22.90 -11.39
C ASP A 126 -22.91 22.72 -12.89
N LYS A 127 -21.88 22.72 -13.74
CA LYS A 127 -21.96 22.52 -15.20
C LYS A 127 -21.56 21.10 -15.61
N GLY A 128 -21.21 20.24 -14.66
CA GLY A 128 -20.84 18.85 -14.88
C GLY A 128 -19.36 18.62 -15.19
N ASN A 129 -18.51 19.66 -15.20
CA ASN A 129 -17.08 19.52 -15.42
C ASN A 129 -16.42 18.85 -14.23
N GLN A 130 -15.48 17.94 -14.50
CA GLN A 130 -14.72 17.24 -13.47
C GLN A 130 -13.34 17.87 -13.28
N ASP A 131 -13.00 18.10 -12.02
CA ASP A 131 -11.69 18.57 -11.56
C ASP A 131 -11.07 17.55 -10.60
N ASN A 132 -9.74 17.50 -10.61
CA ASN A 132 -8.98 16.61 -9.73
C ASN A 132 -9.24 16.98 -8.28
N ALA A 133 -9.51 15.98 -7.44
CA ALA A 133 -9.60 16.16 -6.00
C ALA A 133 -8.46 15.44 -5.28
N THR A 134 -8.10 15.99 -4.12
CA THR A 134 -7.11 15.40 -3.22
C THR A 134 -7.75 15.18 -1.86
N VAL A 135 -7.47 14.04 -1.26
CA VAL A 135 -7.86 13.70 0.11
C VAL A 135 -6.60 13.65 0.96
N GLU A 136 -6.59 14.47 2.01
CA GLU A 136 -5.58 14.39 3.06
C GLU A 136 -6.20 13.69 4.27
N MET A 137 -5.57 12.62 4.73
CA MET A 137 -5.95 11.89 5.93
C MET A 137 -4.86 12.04 6.97
N LEU A 138 -5.26 12.42 8.17
CA LEU A 138 -4.40 12.47 9.33
C LEU A 138 -4.64 11.20 10.15
N ILE A 139 -3.58 10.43 10.40
CA ILE A 139 -3.62 9.29 11.29
C ILE A 139 -3.04 9.73 12.63
N GLU A 140 -3.85 9.56 13.67
CA GLU A 140 -3.47 9.85 15.05
C GLU A 140 -3.55 8.57 15.88
N VAL A 141 -2.60 8.41 16.80
CA VAL A 141 -2.54 7.27 17.71
C VAL A 141 -2.54 7.79 19.14
N ASN A 142 -3.15 7.03 20.05
CA ASN A 142 -3.12 7.31 21.47
C ASN A 142 -2.89 6.00 22.23
N ASP A 143 -1.75 5.92 22.90
CA ASP A 143 -1.28 4.77 23.69
C ASP A 143 -1.61 4.93 25.19
N GLY A 144 -2.43 5.91 25.55
CA GLY A 144 -2.72 6.30 26.93
C GLY A 144 -1.96 7.53 27.40
N SER A 145 -0.96 8.01 26.66
CA SER A 145 -0.21 9.23 26.98
C SER A 145 -0.77 10.52 26.32
N GLY A 146 -1.72 10.37 25.39
CA GLY A 146 -2.30 11.47 24.62
C GLY A 146 -2.34 11.16 23.13
N TRP A 147 -2.98 12.04 22.36
CA TRP A 147 -3.04 11.92 20.91
C TRP A 147 -1.74 12.42 20.28
N VAL A 148 -1.12 11.59 19.44
CA VAL A 148 0.05 11.94 18.65
C VAL A 148 -0.25 11.76 17.16
N HIS A 149 0.28 12.66 16.33
CA HIS A 149 0.23 12.52 14.87
C HIS A 149 1.21 11.43 14.46
N ALA A 150 0.68 10.31 13.95
CA ALA A 150 1.50 9.19 13.51
C ALA A 150 1.90 9.35 12.04
N GLU A 151 0.97 9.75 11.17
CA GLU A 151 1.23 9.87 9.73
C GLU A 151 0.23 10.82 9.06
N LYS A 152 0.66 11.49 7.99
CA LYS A 152 -0.22 12.27 7.10
C LYS A 152 -0.20 11.67 5.70
N VAL A 153 -1.31 11.03 5.32
CA VAL A 153 -1.46 10.38 4.01
C VAL A 153 -2.17 11.33 3.05
N THR A 154 -1.57 11.59 1.90
CA THR A 154 -2.19 12.35 0.81
C THR A 154 -2.52 11.41 -0.33
N ILE A 155 -3.80 11.34 -0.71
CA ILE A 155 -4.28 10.56 -1.85
C ILE A 155 -4.86 11.52 -2.87
N GLY A 156 -4.25 11.59 -4.03
CA GLY A 156 -4.62 12.52 -5.10
C GLY A 156 -3.70 12.34 -6.30
N PRO A 157 -3.98 13.06 -7.40
CA PRO A 157 -3.00 13.22 -8.47
C PRO A 157 -1.76 13.89 -7.88
N GLY A 158 -0.64 13.18 -7.97
CA GLY A 158 0.65 13.61 -7.43
C GLY A 158 1.22 14.84 -8.11
#